data_AF-A0A6P1E8S0-F1
#
_entry.id   AF-A0A6P1E8S0-F1
#
_cell.length_a   1.000
_cell.length_b   1.000
_cell.length_c   1.000
_cell.angle_alpha   90.00
_cell.angle_beta   90.00
_cell.angle_gamma   90.00
#
_symmetry.space_group_name_H-M   'P 1'
#
loop_
_entity.id
_entity.type
_entity.pdbx_description
1 polymer ?
#
loop_
_entity_poly.entity_id
_entity_poly.type
_entity_poly.pdbx_seq_one_letter_code
_entity_poly.pdbx_strand_id
1 'polypeptide(L)'
;MLKEVHMPKLSPKSDDYFFGEWIKKPGEAVKQGDILFEVETDKVISQVESEENGVLKEQKVATGDTTKVGDLVATIEVSDS
;
A
#
# COMPACT_ATOMS: atom_id res chain seq x y z
N MET A 1 9.19 -14.82 -1.79
CA MET A 1 7.89 -14.87 -2.48
C MET A 1 7.43 -13.43 -2.74
N LEU A 2 6.78 -13.16 -3.87
CA LEU A 2 6.19 -11.84 -4.12
C LEU A 2 4.77 -11.81 -3.56
N LYS A 3 4.50 -10.88 -2.68
CA LYS A 3 3.20 -10.57 -2.10
C LYS A 3 2.63 -9.37 -2.83
N GLU A 4 1.42 -9.52 -3.34
CA GLU A 4 0.68 -8.42 -3.94
C GLU A 4 -0.02 -7.65 -2.84
N VAL A 5 0.21 -6.34 -2.80
CA VAL A 5 -0.50 -5.43 -1.91
C VAL A 5 -1.67 -4.89 -2.70
N HIS A 6 -2.86 -5.23 -2.23
CA HIS A 6 -4.10 -4.70 -2.78
C HIS A 6 -4.64 -3.59 -1.89
N MET A 7 -5.34 -2.65 -2.50
CA MET A 7 -5.98 -1.57 -1.77
C MET A 7 -7.06 -2.14 -0.82
N PRO A 8 -6.93 -1.99 0.50
CA PRO A 8 -7.94 -2.48 1.43
C PRO A 8 -9.22 -1.64 1.31
N LYS A 9 -10.35 -2.24 1.68
CA LYS A 9 -11.62 -1.52 1.74
C LYS A 9 -11.68 -0.66 3.01
N LEU A 10 -11.34 0.62 2.86
CA LEU A 10 -11.29 1.58 3.96
C LEU A 10 -12.60 2.32 4.17
N SER A 11 -13.42 2.45 3.13
CA SER A 11 -14.74 3.08 3.20
C SER A 11 -15.84 2.11 2.77
N PRO A 12 -16.95 1.99 3.52
CA PRO A 12 -18.11 1.22 3.11
C PRO A 12 -18.93 1.92 2.01
N LYS A 13 -18.71 3.22 1.77
CA LYS A 13 -19.53 4.05 0.87
C LYS A 13 -18.84 4.43 -0.45
N SER A 14 -17.51 4.34 -0.51
CA SER A 14 -16.74 4.76 -1.66
C SER A 14 -15.70 3.72 -2.00
N ASP A 15 -15.62 3.39 -3.28
CA ASP A 15 -14.61 2.48 -3.82
C ASP A 15 -13.40 3.24 -4.37
N ASP A 16 -13.53 4.55 -4.65
CA ASP A 16 -12.44 5.43 -5.07
C ASP A 16 -11.71 6.02 -3.86
N TYR A 17 -10.38 5.89 -3.85
CA TYR A 17 -9.49 6.38 -2.81
C TYR A 17 -8.38 7.22 -3.43
N PHE A 18 -8.01 8.30 -2.74
CA PHE A 18 -6.91 9.14 -3.16
C PHE A 18 -5.62 8.60 -2.53
N PHE A 19 -4.67 8.20 -3.35
CA PHE A 19 -3.37 7.76 -2.87
C PHE A 19 -2.61 9.00 -2.40
N GLY A 20 -2.38 9.12 -1.09
CA GLY A 20 -1.73 10.28 -0.50
C GLY A 20 -0.27 10.30 -0.90
N GLU A 21 0.54 9.52 -0.19
CA GLU A 21 1.97 9.41 -0.47
C GLU A 21 2.60 8.08 -0.08
N TRP A 22 3.73 7.78 -0.72
CA TRP A 22 4.54 6.62 -0.42
C TRP A 22 5.52 6.96 0.69
N ILE A 23 5.38 6.29 1.84
CA ILE A 23 6.35 6.36 2.93
C ILE A 23 7.58 5.51 2.59
N LYS A 24 7.34 4.33 2.00
CA LYS A 24 8.39 3.40 1.54
C LYS A 24 8.61 3.50 0.04
N LYS A 25 9.86 3.37 -0.38
CA LYS A 25 10.30 3.44 -1.79
C LYS A 25 10.61 2.06 -2.36
N PRO A 26 10.47 1.85 -3.69
CA PRO A 26 10.84 0.58 -4.29
C PRO A 26 12.34 0.35 -4.10
N GLY A 27 12.71 -0.82 -3.61
CA GLY A 27 14.06 -1.22 -3.19
C GLY A 27 14.31 -1.13 -1.68
N GLU A 28 13.40 -0.54 -0.89
CA GLU A 28 13.56 -0.44 0.57
C GLU A 28 13.10 -1.72 1.27
N ALA A 29 13.80 -2.06 2.37
CA ALA A 29 13.35 -3.09 3.28
C ALA A 29 12.13 -2.61 4.09
N VAL A 30 11.09 -3.43 4.09
CA VAL A 30 9.86 -3.24 4.84
C VAL A 30 9.77 -4.33 5.92
N LYS A 31 9.27 -3.97 7.10
CA LYS A 31 9.09 -4.90 8.21
C LYS A 31 7.61 -5.04 8.53
N GLN A 32 7.25 -6.11 9.21
CA GLN A 32 5.90 -6.23 9.74
C GLN A 32 5.60 -5.04 10.68
N GLY A 33 4.52 -4.32 10.42
CA GLY A 33 4.13 -3.10 11.12
C GLY A 33 4.78 -1.79 10.60
N ASP A 34 5.67 -1.85 9.60
CA ASP A 34 6.16 -0.63 8.93
C ASP A 34 5.07 -0.07 8.01
N ILE A 35 4.86 1.24 8.06
CA ILE A 35 3.94 1.95 7.17
C ILE A 35 4.52 1.97 5.76
N LEU A 36 3.78 1.43 4.80
CA LEU A 36 4.16 1.39 3.40
C LEU A 36 3.79 2.70 2.69
N PHE A 37 2.53 3.10 2.86
CA PHE A 37 1.94 4.27 2.23
C PHE A 37 0.70 4.71 2.98
N GLU A 38 0.28 5.94 2.71
CA GLU A 38 -0.95 6.52 3.23
C GLU A 38 -1.92 6.85 2.11
N VAL A 39 -3.20 6.69 2.41
CA VAL A 39 -4.29 6.95 1.48
C VAL A 39 -5.30 7.84 2.16
N GLU A 40 -5.72 8.85 1.43
CA GLU A 40 -6.71 9.81 1.88
C GLU A 40 -8.08 9.43 1.32
N THR A 41 -9.06 9.42 2.21
CA THR A 41 -10.47 9.31 1.87
C THR A 41 -11.18 10.58 2.32
N ASP A 42 -12.41 10.82 1.87
CA ASP A 42 -13.24 12.04 2.10
C ASP A 42 -13.08 12.71 3.48
N LYS A 43 -12.84 11.93 4.55
CA LYS A 43 -12.63 12.48 5.91
C LYS A 43 -11.51 11.84 6.72
N VAL A 44 -10.80 10.85 6.19
CA VAL A 44 -9.87 10.04 6.99
C VAL A 44 -8.65 9.65 6.15
N ILE A 45 -7.47 9.92 6.72
CA ILE A 45 -6.19 9.40 6.23
C ILE A 45 -6.01 8.02 6.87
N SER A 46 -5.87 7.00 6.03
CA SER A 46 -5.60 5.63 6.46
C SER A 46 -4.18 5.25 6.06
N GLN A 47 -3.47 4.61 6.97
CA GLN A 47 -2.09 4.16 6.74
C GLN A 47 -2.12 2.65 6.51
N VAL A 48 -1.50 2.21 5.42
CA VAL A 48 -1.36 0.78 5.12
C VAL A 48 0.01 0.33 5.61
N GLU A 49 0.00 -0.53 6.62
CA GLU A 49 1.20 -1.19 7.14
C GLU A 49 1.48 -2.51 6.41
N SER A 50 2.76 -2.90 6.40
CA SER A 50 3.16 -4.20 5.90
C SER A 50 2.79 -5.28 6.92
N GLU A 51 2.09 -6.32 6.48
CA GLU A 51 1.79 -7.48 7.33
C GLU A 51 3.01 -8.40 7.50
N GLU A 52 4.02 -8.28 6.63
CA GLU A 52 5.18 -9.18 6.59
C GLU A 52 6.50 -8.42 6.39
N ASN A 53 7.60 -9.11 6.66
CA ASN A 53 8.95 -8.58 6.46
C ASN A 53 9.45 -8.91 5.05
N GLY A 54 9.93 -7.90 4.32
CA GLY A 54 10.33 -8.06 2.94
C GLY A 54 11.00 -6.82 2.36
N VAL A 55 10.96 -6.69 1.04
CA VAL A 55 11.48 -5.53 0.31
C VAL A 55 10.41 -5.05 -0.66
N LEU A 56 10.10 -3.75 -0.66
CA LEU A 56 9.15 -3.20 -1.64
C LEU A 56 9.78 -3.32 -3.03
N LYS A 57 9.20 -4.12 -3.94
CA LYS A 57 9.77 -4.37 -5.28
C LYS A 57 9.38 -3.27 -6.26
N GLU A 58 8.08 -3.05 -6.38
CA GLU A 58 7.52 -2.16 -7.38
C GLU A 58 6.23 -1.53 -6.87
N GLN A 59 6.06 -0.23 -7.12
CA GLN A 59 4.85 0.53 -6.87
C GLN A 59 4.09 0.63 -8.19
N LYS A 60 2.85 0.15 -8.21
CA LYS A 60 1.96 0.23 -9.39
C LYS A 60 1.15 1.53 -9.41
N VAL A 61 1.05 2.17 -8.25
CA VAL A 61 0.31 3.42 -8.05
C VAL A 61 1.29 4.54 -7.70
N ALA A 62 1.06 5.73 -8.23
CA ALA A 62 1.82 6.92 -7.92
C ALA A 62 1.22 7.72 -6.76
N THR A 63 2.07 8.47 -6.07
CA THR A 63 1.67 9.51 -5.10
C THR A 63 0.74 10.53 -5.77
N GLY A 64 -0.42 10.77 -5.17
CA GLY A 64 -1.47 11.66 -5.70
C GLY A 64 -2.37 11.04 -6.78
N ASP A 65 -2.28 9.73 -7.02
CA ASP A 65 -3.13 9.03 -7.98
C ASP A 65 -4.44 8.51 -7.34
N THR A 66 -5.42 8.12 -8.15
CA THR A 66 -6.72 7.63 -7.65
C THR A 66 -6.83 6.13 -7.89
N THR A 67 -6.96 5.35 -6.81
CA THR A 67 -7.06 3.89 -6.88
C THR A 67 -8.43 3.41 -6.41
N LYS A 68 -8.73 2.13 -6.67
CA LYS A 68 -9.98 1.50 -6.27
C LYS A 68 -9.78 0.40 -5.25
N VAL A 69 -10.82 0.07 -4.49
CA VAL A 69 -10.85 -1.12 -3.62
C VAL A 69 -10.43 -2.36 -4.41
N GLY A 70 -9.44 -3.09 -3.88
CA GLY A 70 -8.93 -4.32 -4.48
C GLY A 70 -7.93 -4.11 -5.62
N ASP A 71 -7.67 -2.87 -6.04
CA ASP A 71 -6.68 -2.59 -7.07
C ASP A 71 -5.26 -2.89 -6.57
N LEU A 72 -4.38 -3.30 -7.49
CA LEU A 72 -3.01 -3.68 -7.16
C LEU A 72 -2.18 -2.41 -6.97
N VAL A 73 -1.79 -2.11 -5.74
CA VAL A 73 -1.04 -0.88 -5.42
C VAL A 73 0.47 -1.08 -5.50
N ALA A 74 0.97 -2.25 -5.07
CA ALA A 74 2.39 -2.57 -5.09
C ALA A 74 2.66 -4.08 -4.94
N THR A 75 3.92 -4.46 -5.12
CA THR A 75 4.41 -5.82 -4.81
C THR A 75 5.56 -5.75 -3.80
N ILE A 76 5.49 -6.61 -2.79
CA ILE A 76 6.51 -6.76 -1.75
C ILE A 76 7.16 -8.15 -1.89
N GLU A 77 8.47 -8.19 -1.94
CA GLU A 77 9.22 -9.44 -1.90
C GLU A 77 9.43 -9.87 -0.44
N VAL A 78 8.58 -10.74 0.07
CA VAL A 78 8.73 -11.36 1.39
C VAL A 78 9.72 -12.51 1.32
N SER A 79 10.73 -12.47 2.18
CA SER A 79 11.73 -13.53 2.30
C SER A 79 11.45 -14.33 3.57
N ASP A 80 10.32 -15.03 3.57
CA ASP A 80 10.04 -16.02 4.61
C ASP A 80 10.95 -17.24 4.36
N SER A 81 11.75 -17.60 5.36
CA SER A 81 12.68 -18.73 5.33
C SER A 81 12.59 -19.51 6.62
#